data_AF-A0AAD4D1A1-F1
#
_entry.id   AF-A0AAD4D1A1-F1
#
_cell.length_a   1.000
_cell.length_b   1.000
_cell.length_c   1.000
_cell.angle_alpha   90.00
_cell.angle_beta   90.00
_cell.angle_gamma   90.00
#
_symmetry.space_group_name_H-M   'P 1'
#
loop_
_entity.id
_entity.type
_entity.pdbx_description
1 polymer ?
#
loop_
_entity_poly.entity_id
_entity_poly.type
_entity_poly.pdbx_seq_one_letter_code
_entity_poly.pdbx_strand_id
1 'polypeptide(L)'
;DGKWICKDLKTLRIRIKDLDTKEKILKAIALWRKGCWRRWREQAGTPVGEEGRLDETDMSIEARVARHLLKFHKLWKVWLGYQTWNPI
;
A
#
# COMPACT_ATOMS: atom_id res chain seq x y z
N ASP A 1 13.57 -1.19 -20.04
CA ASP A 1 13.14 -1.38 -18.65
C ASP A 1 13.88 -0.48 -17.67
N GLY A 2 13.19 0.51 -17.08
CA GLY A 2 13.73 1.33 -16.00
C GLY A 2 13.70 0.56 -14.68
N LYS A 3 14.82 -0.05 -14.29
CA LYS A 3 14.99 -0.74 -13.01
C LYS A 3 14.79 0.25 -11.87
N TRP A 4 13.67 0.16 -11.16
CA TRP A 4 13.38 1.03 -10.01
C TRP A 4 14.46 0.84 -8.93
N ILE A 5 15.30 1.88 -8.74
CA ILE A 5 16.42 1.90 -7.78
C ILE A 5 15.92 2.09 -6.33
N CYS A 6 14.67 2.50 -6.13
CA CYS A 6 14.12 2.90 -4.84
C CYS A 6 13.57 1.75 -3.96
N LYS A 7 14.20 0.56 -3.96
CA LYS A 7 13.73 -0.59 -3.14
C LYS A 7 13.72 -0.29 -1.63
N ASP A 8 14.57 0.64 -1.21
CA ASP A 8 14.79 1.01 0.18
C ASP A 8 14.08 2.30 0.61
N LEU A 9 13.12 2.77 -0.20
CA LEU A 9 12.35 3.96 0.11
C LEU A 9 11.57 3.77 1.42
N LYS A 10 11.90 4.57 2.44
CA LYS A 10 11.24 4.54 3.75
C LYS A 10 10.08 5.52 3.87
N THR A 11 10.12 6.61 3.11
CA THR A 11 9.13 7.68 3.18
C THR A 11 8.74 8.08 1.77
N LEU A 12 7.43 8.09 1.50
CA LEU A 12 6.86 8.47 0.22
C LEU A 12 5.82 9.57 0.45
N ARG A 13 6.01 10.70 -0.24
CA ARG A 13 5.06 11.81 -0.25
C ARG A 13 4.60 12.02 -1.69
N ILE A 14 3.33 11.74 -1.96
CA ILE A 14 2.77 11.86 -3.31
C ILE A 14 1.37 12.45 -3.27
N ARG A 15 1.00 13.09 -4.38
CA ARG A 15 -0.39 13.42 -4.72
C ARG A 15 -0.72 12.69 -6.00
N ILE A 16 -1.89 12.07 -6.02
CA ILE A 16 -2.35 11.28 -7.16
C ILE A 16 -3.68 11.89 -7.59
N LYS A 17 -3.78 12.25 -8.88
CA LYS A 17 -5.03 12.74 -9.46
C LYS A 17 -6.11 11.67 -9.31
N ASP A 18 -7.34 12.07 -8.99
CA ASP A 18 -8.51 11.20 -8.77
C ASP A 18 -8.47 10.34 -7.48
N LEU A 19 -7.43 10.50 -6.65
CA LEU A 19 -7.30 9.98 -5.27
C LEU A 19 -7.19 11.13 -4.26
N ASP A 20 -7.94 12.21 -4.48
CA ASP A 20 -7.87 13.46 -3.72
C ASP A 20 -8.99 13.60 -2.69
N THR A 21 -9.97 12.69 -2.67
CA THR A 21 -10.99 12.65 -1.62
C THR A 21 -10.51 11.86 -0.41
N LYS A 22 -10.93 12.30 0.78
CA LYS A 22 -10.59 11.65 2.06
C LYS A 22 -10.98 10.17 2.06
N GLU A 23 -12.15 9.84 1.55
CA GLU A 23 -12.68 8.46 1.48
C GLU A 23 -11.79 7.55 0.64
N LYS A 24 -11.42 7.99 -0.57
CA LYS A 24 -10.54 7.21 -1.46
C LYS A 24 -9.15 7.05 -0.87
N ILE A 25 -8.61 8.11 -0.26
CA ILE A 25 -7.31 8.06 0.43
C ILE A 25 -7.35 7.03 1.57
N LEU A 26 -8.38 7.09 2.42
CA LEU A 26 -8.53 6.16 3.54
C LEU A 26 -8.69 4.71 3.07
N LYS A 27 -9.46 4.47 2.00
CA LYS A 27 -9.63 3.14 1.40
C LYS A 27 -8.30 2.61 0.86
N ALA A 28 -7.53 3.43 0.12
CA ALA A 28 -6.20 3.04 -0.36
C ALA A 28 -5.24 2.68 0.78
N ILE A 29 -5.23 3.46 1.86
CA ILE A 29 -4.40 3.21 3.05
C ILE A 29 -4.84 1.95 3.80
N ALA A 30 -6.15 1.70 3.92
CA ALA A 30 -6.67 0.48 4.54
C ALA A 30 -6.22 -0.78 3.77
N LEU A 31 -6.32 -0.75 2.44
CA LEU A 31 -5.84 -1.82 1.57
C LEU A 31 -4.33 -2.03 1.68
N TRP A 32 -3.56 -0.94 1.71
CA TRP A 32 -2.11 -0.99 1.92
C TRP A 32 -1.75 -1.60 3.28
N ARG A 33 -2.37 -1.15 4.37
CA ARG A 33 -2.18 -1.72 5.72
C ARG A 33 -2.52 -3.20 5.77
N LYS A 34 -3.65 -3.61 5.18
CA LYS A 34 -4.04 -5.03 5.08
C LYS A 34 -2.96 -5.87 4.41
N GLY A 35 -2.39 -5.37 3.31
CA GLY A 35 -1.28 -6.03 2.62
C GLY A 35 0.02 -6.08 3.43
N CYS A 36 0.37 -5.01 4.16
CA CYS A 36 1.53 -4.98 5.05
C CYS A 36 1.38 -5.99 6.20
N TRP A 37 0.22 -6.03 6.84
CA TRP A 37 -0.09 -6.98 7.91
C TRP A 37 0.03 -8.43 7.45
N ARG A 38 -0.48 -8.74 6.25
CA ARG A 38 -0.28 -10.07 5.66
C ARG A 38 1.19 -10.41 5.52
N ARG A 39 1.97 -9.52 4.89
CA ARG A 39 3.39 -9.77 4.67
C ARG A 39 4.12 -10.02 5.99
N TRP A 40 3.79 -9.25 7.01
CA TRP A 40 4.34 -9.43 8.35
C TRP A 40 4.00 -10.82 8.93
N ARG A 41 2.74 -11.29 8.78
CA ARG A 41 2.33 -12.63 9.20
C ARG A 41 3.05 -13.75 8.44
N GLU A 42 3.20 -13.60 7.12
CA GLU A 42 3.95 -14.55 6.28
C GLU A 42 5.40 -14.66 6.75
N GLN A 43 6.04 -13.52 7.08
CA GLN A 43 7.40 -13.50 7.63
C GLN A 43 7.48 -14.10 9.05
N ALA A 44 6.42 -13.97 9.84
CA ALA A 44 6.31 -14.57 11.16
C ALA A 44 5.92 -16.07 11.15
N GLY A 45 5.81 -16.70 9.97
CA GLY A 45 5.43 -18.11 9.84
C GLY A 45 3.97 -18.42 10.19
N THR A 46 3.10 -17.40 10.26
CA THR A 46 1.68 -17.58 10.51
C THR A 46 0.96 -17.86 9.19
N PRO A 47 0.16 -18.94 9.06
CA PRO A 47 -0.59 -19.21 7.85
C PRO A 47 -1.63 -18.10 7.60
N VAL A 48 -1.53 -17.45 6.45
CA VAL A 48 -2.48 -16.41 6.03
C VAL A 48 -3.51 -17.07 5.12
N GLY A 49 -4.78 -17.09 5.54
CA GLY A 49 -5.89 -17.51 4.68
C GLY A 49 -6.08 -16.61 3.44
N GLU A 50 -6.73 -17.15 2.41
CA GLU A 50 -6.90 -16.47 1.11
C GLU A 50 -7.71 -15.15 1.18
N GLU A 51 -8.55 -14.97 2.20
CA GLU A 51 -9.47 -13.83 2.44
C GLU A 51 -8.78 -12.44 2.51
N GLY A 52 -7.45 -12.41 2.56
CA GLY A 52 -6.68 -11.18 2.59
C GLY A 52 -6.30 -10.61 1.21
N ARG A 53 -6.48 -11.35 0.09
CA ARG A 53 -5.88 -10.96 -1.20
C ARG A 53 -6.58 -9.70 -1.67
N LEU A 54 -5.79 -8.67 -1.97
CA LEU A 54 -6.30 -7.58 -2.79
C LEU A 54 -6.76 -8.24 -4.08
N ASP A 55 -8.05 -8.12 -4.36
CA ASP A 55 -8.62 -8.66 -5.57
C ASP A 55 -7.82 -8.10 -6.76
N GLU A 56 -7.14 -8.98 -7.48
CA GLU A 56 -6.29 -8.56 -8.60
C GLU A 56 -7.13 -7.96 -9.74
N THR A 57 -8.43 -8.28 -9.77
CA THR A 57 -9.43 -7.73 -10.70
C THR A 57 -9.99 -6.36 -10.25
N ASP A 58 -9.69 -5.92 -9.02
CA ASP A 58 -10.05 -4.57 -8.55
C ASP A 58 -9.16 -3.51 -9.24
N MET A 59 -9.73 -2.91 -10.29
CA MET A 59 -9.13 -1.87 -11.11
C MET A 59 -9.32 -0.46 -10.53
N SER A 60 -9.90 -0.33 -9.34
CA SER A 60 -10.05 0.96 -8.65
C SER A 60 -8.69 1.63 -8.41
N ILE A 61 -8.69 2.97 -8.37
CA ILE A 61 -7.46 3.72 -8.16
C ILE A 61 -6.87 3.42 -6.77
N GLU A 62 -7.72 3.18 -5.78
CA GLU A 62 -7.35 2.82 -4.41
C GLU A 62 -6.59 1.49 -4.36
N ALA A 63 -7.13 0.45 -5.02
CA ALA A 63 -6.49 -0.86 -5.09
C ALA A 63 -5.18 -0.81 -5.88
N ARG A 64 -5.15 -0.07 -7.00
CA ARG A 64 -3.91 0.14 -7.78
C ARG A 64 -2.84 0.81 -6.93
N VAL A 65 -3.18 1.91 -6.26
CA VAL A 65 -2.24 2.63 -5.39
C VAL A 65 -1.74 1.73 -4.28
N ALA A 66 -2.63 1.01 -3.58
CA ALA A 66 -2.23 0.07 -2.54
C ALA A 66 -1.26 -1.00 -3.07
N ARG A 67 -1.54 -1.62 -4.23
CA ARG A 67 -0.65 -2.59 -4.88
C ARG A 67 0.73 -1.99 -5.20
N HIS A 68 0.78 -0.74 -5.69
CA HIS A 68 2.04 -0.06 -5.95
C HIS A 68 2.81 0.25 -4.66
N LEU A 69 2.14 0.71 -3.59
CA LEU A 69 2.77 0.96 -2.30
C LEU A 69 3.38 -0.32 -1.71
N LEU A 70 2.72 -1.47 -1.87
CA LEU A 70 3.22 -2.75 -1.38
C LEU A 70 4.53 -3.20 -2.08
N LYS A 71 4.83 -2.71 -3.28
CA LYS A 71 6.11 -3.01 -3.96
C LYS A 71 7.33 -2.44 -3.24
N PHE A 72 7.15 -1.44 -2.37
CA PHE A 72 8.23 -0.86 -1.57
C PHE A 72 8.36 -1.61 -0.23
N HIS A 73 9.37 -2.47 -0.13
CA HIS A 73 9.54 -3.35 1.04
C HIS A 73 9.85 -2.60 2.35
N LYS A 74 10.57 -1.48 2.27
CA LYS A 74 10.98 -0.69 3.45
C LYS A 74 10.08 0.52 3.72
N LEU A 75 8.96 0.65 3.02
CA LEU A 75 8.09 1.83 3.10
C LEU A 75 7.37 1.88 4.44
N TRP A 76 7.67 2.91 5.23
CA TRP A 76 7.17 3.07 6.59
C TRP A 76 6.27 4.30 6.77
N LYS A 77 6.49 5.37 5.99
CA LYS A 77 5.69 6.59 6.03
C LYS A 77 5.15 6.92 4.65
N VAL A 78 3.82 7.06 4.54
CA VAL A 78 3.15 7.43 3.28
C VAL A 78 2.28 8.64 3.52
N TRP A 79 2.48 9.69 2.73
CA TRP A 79 1.58 10.84 2.68
C TRP A 79 0.89 10.91 1.32
N LEU A 80 -0.45 10.90 1.33
CA LEU A 80 -1.32 10.92 0.14
C LEU A 80 -2.18 12.19 0.12
N GLY A 81 -1.58 13.37 -0.04
CA GLY A 81 -2.32 14.62 -0.20
C GLY A 81 -2.98 15.22 1.05
N TYR A 82 -3.33 14.40 2.04
CA TYR A 82 -4.08 14.77 3.24
C TYR A 82 -3.23 14.61 4.51
N GLN A 83 -2.89 13.38 4.86
CA GLN A 83 -2.19 13.03 6.11
C GLN A 83 -1.11 11.97 5.85
N THR A 84 -0.15 11.89 6.78
CA THR A 84 0.88 10.85 6.81
C THR A 84 0.39 9.62 7.57
N TRP A 85 0.65 8.44 7.02
CA TRP A 85 0.24 7.15 7.55
C TRP A 85 1.42 6.20 7.70
N ASN A 86 1.28 5.29 8.66
CA ASN A 86 2.19 4.19 8.93
C ASN A 86 1.47 2.84 8.69
N PRO A 87 2.21 1.79 8.30
CA PRO A 87 1.63 0.50 7.92
C PRO A 87 1.11 -0.31 9.12
N ILE A 88 1.57 0.01 10.33
CA ILE A 88 1.20 -0.57 11.62
C ILE A 88 0.93 0.59 12.57
#